data_AF-A0A6G1R7X2-F1
#
_entry.id   AF-A0A6G1R7X2-F1
#
_cell.length_a   1.000
_cell.length_b   1.000
_cell.length_c   1.000
_cell.angle_alpha   90.00
_cell.angle_beta   90.00
_cell.angle_gamma   90.00
#
_symmetry.space_group_name_H-M   'P 1'
#
loop_
_entity.id
_entity.type
_entity.pdbx_description
1 polymer ?
#
loop_
_entity_poly.entity_id
_entity_poly.type
_entity_poly.pdbx_seq_one_letter_code
_entity_poly.pdbx_strand_id
1 'polypeptide(L)'
;RRPRQARPGPAPAPAPAPAPAPAMGCCYSSEAEASDQEEETKRLLEPAGSPPSKAQAGAEQSYHGLPAARTDEQALLSSILAKTAINIIDVSAADSQGMEQHEYMDRARQYSTRLAMLSSTLTHWKKLPALPSLTNQPHQVLASDPIPFSDLQQVSRIAAYAFSALSQIRVDAKEELVVQFGIP
;
A
#
# COMPACT_ATOMS: atom_id res chain seq x y z
N ARG A 1 37.59 55.43 45.60
CA ARG A 1 36.99 54.07 45.59
C ARG A 1 35.75 54.09 44.69
N ARG A 2 35.86 53.61 43.45
CA ARG A 2 34.72 53.31 42.56
C ARG A 2 34.53 51.79 42.52
N PRO A 3 33.29 51.26 42.49
CA PRO A 3 33.09 49.81 42.38
C PRO A 3 33.27 49.36 40.93
N ARG A 4 33.96 48.23 40.74
CA ARG A 4 34.05 47.51 39.46
C ARG A 4 32.69 46.85 39.20
N GLN A 5 32.04 47.20 38.09
CA GLN A 5 30.91 46.42 37.57
C GLN A 5 31.43 45.11 36.97
N ALA A 6 30.81 44.00 37.36
CA ALA A 6 31.06 42.68 36.78
C ALA A 6 30.40 42.60 35.39
N ARG A 7 31.16 42.13 34.39
CA ARG A 7 30.62 41.79 33.06
C ARG A 7 29.84 40.47 33.15
N PRO A 8 28.68 40.34 32.48
CA PRO A 8 28.02 39.06 32.33
C PRO A 8 28.82 38.19 31.33
N GLY A 9 28.99 36.90 31.66
CA GLY A 9 29.63 35.91 30.80
C GLY A 9 28.76 35.54 29.58
N PRO A 10 29.35 34.94 28.54
CA PRO A 10 28.62 34.57 27.32
C PRO A 10 27.61 33.45 27.59
N ALA A 11 26.46 33.53 26.93
CA ALA A 11 25.40 32.53 26.98
C ALA A 11 25.85 31.20 26.32
N PRO A 12 25.37 30.04 26.79
CA PRO A 12 25.69 28.75 26.18
C PRO A 12 25.04 28.62 24.79
N ALA A 13 25.76 28.00 23.86
CA ALA A 13 25.31 27.73 22.50
C ALA A 13 24.10 26.77 22.46
N PRO A 14 23.19 26.91 21.48
CA PRO A 14 22.06 26.00 21.33
C PRO A 14 22.51 24.60 20.94
N ALA A 15 21.87 23.58 21.51
CA ALA A 15 22.11 22.18 21.21
C ALA A 15 21.76 21.85 19.75
N PRO A 16 22.50 20.92 19.10
CA PRO A 16 22.21 20.51 17.73
C PRO A 16 20.87 19.77 17.64
N ALA A 17 20.11 20.06 16.58
CA ALA A 17 18.84 19.41 16.30
C ALA A 17 19.00 17.90 16.07
N PRO A 18 18.04 17.07 16.50
CA PRO A 18 18.10 15.63 16.28
C PRO A 18 18.00 15.30 14.78
N ALA A 19 18.84 14.35 14.34
CA ALA A 19 18.81 13.80 12.98
C ALA A 19 17.45 13.12 12.69
N PRO A 20 16.95 13.19 11.44
CA PRO A 20 15.70 12.53 11.08
C PRO A 20 15.87 11.01 11.14
N ALA A 21 14.95 10.34 11.86
CA ALA A 21 14.88 8.89 11.90
C ALA A 21 14.51 8.32 10.53
N PRO A 22 15.01 7.12 10.15
CA PRO A 22 14.60 6.46 8.92
C PRO A 22 13.11 6.12 8.99
N ALA A 23 12.35 6.57 7.99
CA ALA A 23 10.95 6.21 7.83
C ALA A 23 10.86 4.71 7.48
N MET A 24 10.50 3.89 8.47
CA MET A 24 10.10 2.50 8.27
C MET A 24 8.74 2.52 7.59
N GLY A 25 8.69 2.09 6.32
CA GLY A 25 7.46 2.01 5.54
C GLY A 25 6.51 0.97 6.13
N CYS A 26 5.51 1.43 6.88
CA CYS A 26 4.41 0.60 7.33
C CYS A 26 3.36 0.46 6.22
N CYS A 27 3.41 -0.66 5.50
CA CYS A 27 2.27 -1.13 4.69
C CYS A 27 1.17 -1.63 5.65
N TYR A 28 0.08 -0.88 5.76
CA TYR A 28 -1.11 -1.29 6.51
C TYR A 28 -2.18 -1.75 5.51
N SER A 29 -2.34 -3.06 5.37
CA SER A 29 -3.49 -3.67 4.68
C SER A 29 -4.59 -3.87 5.72
N SER A 30 -5.62 -3.03 5.68
CA SER A 30 -6.86 -3.31 6.40
C SER A 30 -7.68 -4.34 5.61
N GLU A 31 -7.69 -5.57 6.09
CA GLU A 31 -8.68 -6.59 5.75
C GLU A 31 -10.06 -6.12 6.25
N ALA A 32 -10.96 -5.84 5.31
CA ALA A 32 -12.38 -5.69 5.55
C ALA A 32 -13.08 -6.65 4.60
N GLU A 33 -13.49 -7.80 5.15
CA GLU A 33 -14.31 -8.80 4.49
C GLU A 33 -15.64 -8.17 4.06
N ALA A 34 -15.84 -8.03 2.75
CA ALA A 34 -17.14 -7.74 2.14
C ALA A 34 -17.39 -8.76 1.02
N SER A 35 -18.38 -9.61 1.28
CA SER A 35 -18.96 -10.65 0.42
C SER A 35 -19.21 -10.17 -1.01
N ASP A 36 -18.86 -11.05 -1.96
CA ASP A 36 -19.45 -11.29 -3.28
C ASP A 36 -19.79 -10.08 -4.17
N GLN A 37 -18.96 -9.82 -5.19
CA GLN A 37 -19.13 -10.29 -6.58
C GLN A 37 -20.20 -9.51 -7.36
N GLU A 38 -19.79 -9.09 -8.57
CA GLU A 38 -20.64 -8.61 -9.67
C GLU A 38 -20.85 -7.08 -9.77
N GLU A 39 -19.80 -6.31 -10.13
CA GLU A 39 -19.97 -5.10 -10.99
C GLU A 39 -18.66 -4.54 -11.61
N GLU A 40 -17.53 -5.26 -11.61
CA GLU A 40 -16.27 -4.72 -12.14
C GLU A 40 -15.98 -5.11 -13.60
N THR A 41 -16.84 -4.74 -14.56
CA THR A 41 -16.43 -4.66 -15.99
C THR A 41 -17.14 -3.56 -16.78
N LYS A 42 -17.51 -2.42 -16.17
CA LYS A 42 -17.85 -1.22 -16.96
C LYS A 42 -16.59 -0.43 -17.26
N ARG A 43 -15.92 -0.78 -18.37
CA ARG A 43 -14.85 0.03 -18.96
C ARG A 43 -15.41 1.42 -19.27
N LEU A 44 -14.94 2.45 -18.56
CA LEU A 44 -15.39 3.85 -18.70
C LEU A 44 -14.81 4.58 -19.92
N LEU A 45 -14.19 3.86 -20.86
CA LEU A 45 -13.58 4.42 -22.07
C LEU A 45 -13.91 3.50 -23.25
N GLU A 46 -14.79 3.96 -24.14
CA GLU A 46 -14.96 3.37 -25.47
C GLU A 46 -13.65 3.56 -26.27
N PRO A 47 -13.13 2.52 -26.95
CA PRO A 47 -12.06 2.70 -27.90
C PRO A 47 -12.55 3.56 -29.07
N ALA A 48 -11.88 4.68 -29.32
CA ALA A 48 -12.11 5.51 -30.50
C ALA A 48 -11.97 4.67 -31.78
N GLY A 49 -12.89 4.90 -32.73
CA GLY A 49 -13.13 4.07 -33.90
C GLY A 49 -11.91 3.82 -34.79
N SER A 50 -11.84 2.59 -35.31
CA SER A 50 -10.92 2.17 -36.37
C SER A 50 -11.22 2.90 -37.70
N PRO A 51 -10.21 3.24 -38.53
CA PRO A 51 -10.43 3.82 -39.85
C PRO A 51 -10.94 2.77 -40.87
N PRO A 52 -11.67 3.16 -41.93
CA PRO A 52 -12.27 2.23 -42.87
C PRO A 52 -11.21 1.63 -43.80
N SER A 53 -10.97 0.32 -43.67
CA SER A 53 -10.23 -0.46 -44.68
C SER A 53 -11.14 -0.71 -45.89
N LYS A 54 -10.75 -0.20 -47.05
CA LYS A 54 -11.36 -0.55 -48.34
C LYS A 54 -11.09 -2.03 -48.63
N ALA A 55 -12.13 -2.87 -48.59
CA ALA A 55 -12.07 -4.23 -49.11
C ALA A 55 -12.25 -4.20 -50.63
N GLN A 56 -11.20 -4.61 -51.36
CA GLN A 56 -11.26 -4.86 -52.79
C GLN A 56 -11.83 -6.27 -53.01
N ALA A 57 -12.84 -6.35 -53.88
CA ALA A 57 -13.54 -7.57 -54.25
C ALA A 57 -12.60 -8.61 -54.91
N GLY A 58 -12.82 -9.89 -54.56
CA GLY A 58 -12.28 -11.05 -55.25
C GLY A 58 -12.90 -12.32 -54.69
N ALA A 59 -13.77 -12.97 -55.46
CA ALA A 59 -14.31 -14.30 -55.21
C ALA A 59 -13.15 -15.32 -55.03
N GLU A 60 -13.26 -16.31 -54.16
CA GLU A 60 -13.84 -17.62 -54.49
C GLU A 60 -14.22 -18.38 -53.21
N GLN A 61 -15.31 -19.14 -53.30
CA GLN A 61 -15.90 -19.95 -52.23
C GLN A 61 -15.12 -21.26 -52.03
N SER A 62 -14.93 -21.68 -50.77
CA SER A 62 -14.66 -23.09 -50.46
C SER A 62 -15.42 -23.49 -49.19
N TYR A 63 -16.38 -24.40 -49.37
CA TYR A 63 -17.26 -24.93 -48.35
C TYR A 63 -16.55 -26.00 -47.51
N HIS A 64 -16.32 -25.73 -46.23
CA HIS A 64 -16.38 -26.73 -45.17
C HIS A 64 -17.14 -26.14 -43.97
N GLY A 65 -18.11 -26.90 -43.48
CA GLY A 65 -19.25 -26.41 -42.71
C GLY A 65 -18.99 -26.06 -41.24
N LEU A 66 -20.01 -25.37 -40.71
CA LEU A 66 -20.33 -25.05 -39.30
C LEU A 66 -19.46 -23.97 -38.64
N PRO A 67 -19.97 -22.71 -38.53
CA PRO A 67 -19.20 -21.58 -38.00
C PRO A 67 -19.40 -21.31 -36.49
N ALA A 68 -20.35 -21.98 -35.81
CA ALA A 68 -20.67 -21.67 -34.42
C ALA A 68 -19.69 -22.32 -33.40
N ALA A 69 -19.39 -23.62 -33.55
CA ALA A 69 -18.58 -24.37 -32.58
C ALA A 69 -17.08 -24.01 -32.60
N ARG A 70 -16.53 -23.68 -33.79
CA ARG A 70 -15.12 -23.27 -33.93
C ARG A 70 -14.80 -21.92 -33.27
N THR A 71 -15.80 -21.07 -33.15
CA THR A 71 -15.63 -19.74 -32.56
C THR A 71 -15.39 -19.82 -31.05
N ASP A 72 -16.00 -20.81 -30.37
CA ASP A 72 -15.82 -21.05 -28.94
C ASP A 72 -14.43 -21.62 -28.62
N GLU A 73 -13.97 -22.62 -29.39
CA GLU A 73 -12.60 -23.13 -29.25
C GLU A 73 -11.55 -22.05 -29.48
N GLN A 74 -11.76 -21.19 -30.47
CA GLN A 74 -10.86 -20.07 -30.75
C GLN A 74 -10.89 -18.99 -29.65
N ALA A 75 -12.06 -18.73 -29.04
CA ALA A 75 -12.19 -17.83 -27.90
C ALA A 75 -11.53 -18.40 -26.64
N LEU A 76 -11.67 -19.70 -26.39
CA LEU A 76 -10.99 -20.41 -25.30
C LEU A 76 -9.47 -20.31 -25.46
N LEU A 77 -8.93 -20.58 -26.65
CA LEU A 77 -7.51 -20.43 -26.93
C LEU A 77 -7.03 -18.98 -26.77
N SER A 78 -7.83 -18.00 -27.20
CA SER A 78 -7.53 -16.58 -27.02
C SER A 78 -7.52 -16.17 -25.53
N SER A 79 -8.45 -16.71 -24.73
CA SER A 79 -8.50 -16.54 -23.28
C SER A 79 -7.29 -17.17 -22.60
N ILE A 80 -6.88 -18.39 -23.02
CA ILE A 80 -5.67 -19.05 -22.53
C ILE A 80 -4.45 -18.18 -22.80
N LEU A 81 -4.28 -17.68 -24.03
CA LEU A 81 -3.15 -16.81 -24.39
C LEU A 81 -3.16 -15.50 -23.60
N ALA A 82 -4.33 -14.84 -23.47
CA ALA A 82 -4.46 -13.60 -22.70
C ALA A 82 -4.14 -13.83 -21.21
N LYS A 83 -4.69 -14.88 -20.61
CA LYS A 83 -4.43 -15.27 -19.23
C LYS A 83 -2.96 -15.61 -19.01
N THR A 84 -2.35 -16.35 -19.93
CA THR A 84 -0.92 -16.65 -19.89
C THR A 84 -0.06 -15.40 -20.01
N ALA A 85 -0.40 -14.47 -20.92
CA ALA A 85 0.31 -13.20 -21.06
C ALA A 85 0.23 -12.32 -19.80
N ILE A 86 -0.90 -12.35 -19.09
CA ILE A 86 -1.08 -11.64 -17.81
C ILE A 86 -0.26 -12.27 -16.68
N ASN A 87 -0.15 -13.61 -16.66
CA ASN A 87 0.47 -14.34 -15.55
C ASN A 87 1.98 -14.54 -15.69
N ILE A 88 2.54 -14.41 -16.90
CA ILE A 88 3.99 -14.47 -17.11
C ILE A 88 4.62 -13.17 -16.60
N ILE A 89 5.66 -13.30 -15.79
CA ILE A 89 6.42 -12.16 -15.27
C ILE A 89 7.44 -11.74 -16.34
N ASP A 90 7.34 -10.50 -16.80
CA ASP A 90 8.40 -9.86 -17.60
C ASP A 90 9.56 -9.45 -16.70
N VAL A 91 10.63 -10.24 -16.73
CA VAL A 91 11.86 -9.99 -15.96
C VAL A 91 12.67 -8.79 -16.47
N SER A 92 12.34 -8.24 -17.66
CA SER A 92 13.02 -7.10 -18.28
C SER A 92 12.28 -5.76 -18.11
N ALA A 93 11.08 -5.76 -17.50
CA ALA A 93 10.24 -4.58 -17.38
C ALA A 93 10.87 -3.41 -16.59
N ALA A 94 11.93 -3.66 -15.80
CA ALA A 94 12.65 -2.63 -15.05
C ALA A 94 13.28 -1.54 -15.93
N ASP A 95 13.65 -1.88 -17.16
CA ASP A 95 14.31 -0.96 -18.11
C ASP A 95 13.33 -0.37 -19.15
N SER A 96 12.03 -0.69 -19.05
CA SER A 96 11.04 -0.13 -19.97
C SER A 96 11.01 1.39 -19.87
N GLN A 97 11.10 2.08 -21.01
CA GLN A 97 10.86 3.52 -21.09
C GLN A 97 9.45 3.74 -20.51
N GLY A 98 9.41 4.32 -19.32
CA GLY A 98 8.15 4.65 -18.68
C GLY A 98 7.32 5.62 -19.51
N MET A 99 6.17 5.99 -18.97
CA MET A 99 5.26 6.97 -19.55
C MET A 99 6.00 8.22 -20.05
N GLU A 100 5.67 8.71 -21.25
CA GLU A 100 6.29 9.90 -21.79
C GLU A 100 5.94 11.13 -20.93
N GLN A 101 6.84 12.11 -20.85
CA GLN A 101 6.68 13.25 -19.95
C GLN A 101 5.39 14.05 -20.24
N HIS A 102 5.04 14.25 -21.52
CA HIS A 102 3.81 14.99 -21.85
C HIS A 102 2.56 14.21 -21.44
N GLU A 103 2.55 12.88 -21.63
CA GLU A 103 1.41 12.05 -21.24
C GLU A 103 1.22 12.11 -19.72
N TYR A 104 2.33 12.06 -18.97
CA TYR A 104 2.29 12.16 -17.51
C TYR A 104 1.69 13.49 -17.07
N MET A 105 2.14 14.59 -17.65
CA MET A 105 1.66 15.94 -17.32
C MET A 105 0.17 16.10 -17.65
N ASP A 106 -0.28 15.58 -18.79
CA ASP A 106 -1.69 15.59 -19.17
C ASP A 106 -2.55 14.75 -18.22
N ARG A 107 -2.08 13.55 -17.86
CA ARG A 107 -2.76 12.67 -16.91
C ARG A 107 -2.84 13.31 -15.52
N ALA A 108 -1.78 13.94 -15.04
CA ALA A 108 -1.77 14.66 -13.77
C ALA A 108 -2.78 15.82 -13.77
N ARG A 109 -2.86 16.58 -14.88
CA ARG A 109 -3.86 17.65 -15.05
C ARG A 109 -5.28 17.08 -15.04
N GLN A 110 -5.52 15.98 -15.75
CA GLN A 110 -6.83 15.32 -15.77
C GLN A 110 -7.26 14.87 -14.38
N TYR A 111 -6.37 14.24 -13.61
CA TYR A 111 -6.65 13.83 -12.23
C TYR A 111 -6.88 15.02 -11.31
N SER A 112 -6.07 16.07 -11.42
CA SER A 112 -6.26 17.29 -10.63
C SER A 112 -7.63 17.92 -10.87
N THR A 113 -8.07 18.02 -12.13
CA THR A 113 -9.39 18.57 -12.47
C THR A 113 -10.52 17.68 -11.95
N ARG A 114 -10.43 16.36 -12.14
CA ARG A 114 -11.44 15.41 -11.62
C ARG A 114 -11.50 15.44 -10.10
N LEU A 115 -10.35 15.48 -9.43
CA LEU A 115 -10.26 15.55 -7.98
C LEU A 115 -10.86 16.84 -7.43
N ALA A 116 -10.62 17.98 -8.08
CA ALA A 116 -11.23 19.26 -7.68
C ALA A 116 -12.77 19.21 -7.77
N MET A 117 -13.31 18.62 -8.84
CA MET A 117 -14.76 18.41 -8.97
C MET A 117 -15.31 17.50 -7.87
N LEU A 118 -14.65 16.36 -7.60
CA LEU A 118 -15.07 15.43 -6.54
C LEU A 118 -14.93 16.04 -5.14
N SER A 119 -13.88 16.81 -4.88
CA SER A 119 -13.66 17.46 -3.58
C SER A 119 -14.75 18.48 -3.24
N SER A 120 -15.41 19.06 -4.25
CA SER A 120 -16.49 20.02 -4.04
C SER A 120 -17.75 19.32 -3.51
N THR A 121 -18.07 18.13 -4.02
CA THR A 121 -19.25 17.33 -3.64
C THR A 121 -19.00 16.48 -2.39
N LEU A 122 -17.74 16.20 -2.05
CA LEU A 122 -17.37 15.41 -0.90
C LEU A 122 -17.70 16.14 0.42
N THR A 123 -18.55 15.54 1.25
CA THR A 123 -18.97 16.14 2.54
C THR A 123 -18.13 15.66 3.73
N HIS A 124 -17.46 14.52 3.59
CA HIS A 124 -16.62 13.89 4.61
C HIS A 124 -15.13 14.02 4.25
N TRP A 125 -14.22 13.84 5.21
CA TRP A 125 -12.75 13.97 5.03
C TRP A 125 -12.19 15.34 4.64
N LYS A 126 -13.01 16.40 4.62
CA LYS A 126 -12.53 17.79 4.42
C LYS A 126 -11.70 18.33 5.59
N LYS A 127 -11.94 17.80 6.79
CA LYS A 127 -11.22 18.14 8.01
C LYS A 127 -10.96 16.86 8.80
N LEU A 128 -9.86 16.86 9.54
CA LEU A 128 -9.65 15.84 10.55
C LEU A 128 -10.80 15.92 11.58
N PRO A 129 -11.41 14.78 11.95
CA PRO A 129 -12.36 14.75 13.04
C PRO A 129 -11.73 15.32 14.32
N ALA A 130 -12.53 16.03 15.13
CA ALA A 130 -12.08 16.45 16.45
C ALA A 130 -11.90 15.22 17.36
N LEU A 131 -11.05 15.34 18.37
CA LEU A 131 -10.95 14.31 19.41
C LEU A 131 -12.32 14.09 20.07
N PRO A 132 -12.71 12.84 20.35
CA PRO A 132 -13.97 12.55 21.01
C PRO A 132 -13.96 13.10 22.44
N SER A 133 -15.08 13.71 22.86
CA SER A 133 -15.25 14.08 24.27
C SER A 133 -15.52 12.83 25.09
N LEU A 134 -14.61 12.50 26.00
CA LEU A 134 -14.70 11.31 26.86
C LEU A 134 -15.52 11.56 28.13
N THR A 135 -15.56 12.80 28.62
CA THR A 135 -16.29 13.18 29.84
C THR A 135 -16.62 14.66 29.84
N ASN A 136 -17.75 15.02 30.47
CA ASN A 136 -18.15 16.40 30.73
C ASN A 136 -17.65 16.91 32.11
N GLN A 137 -17.04 16.05 32.92
CA GLN A 137 -16.51 16.38 34.26
C GLN A 137 -15.04 15.94 34.39
N PRO A 138 -14.10 16.60 33.70
CA PRO A 138 -12.70 16.17 33.66
C PRO A 138 -12.05 16.17 35.05
N HIS A 139 -12.36 17.14 35.91
CA HIS A 139 -11.83 17.20 37.26
C HIS A 139 -12.27 16.03 38.14
N GLN A 140 -13.52 15.56 37.98
CA GLN A 140 -14.04 14.42 38.73
C GLN A 140 -13.37 13.12 38.29
N VAL A 141 -13.24 12.90 36.97
CA VAL A 141 -12.60 11.69 36.42
C VAL A 141 -11.11 11.64 36.78
N LEU A 142 -10.41 12.77 36.76
CA LEU A 142 -8.99 12.82 37.14
C LEU A 142 -8.76 12.67 38.65
N ALA A 143 -9.77 12.95 39.48
CA ALA A 143 -9.72 12.80 40.93
C ALA A 143 -10.33 11.46 41.41
N SER A 144 -10.79 10.60 40.50
CA SER A 144 -11.29 9.27 40.88
C SER A 144 -10.16 8.38 41.38
N ASP A 145 -10.54 7.27 42.01
CA ASP A 145 -9.57 6.29 42.49
C ASP A 145 -8.66 5.82 41.33
N PRO A 146 -7.34 5.79 41.54
CA PRO A 146 -6.39 5.34 40.52
C PRO A 146 -6.52 3.83 40.29
N ILE A 147 -5.93 3.35 39.19
CA ILE A 147 -5.86 1.91 38.90
C ILE A 147 -5.13 1.18 40.06
N PRO A 148 -5.72 0.11 40.61
CA PRO A 148 -5.10 -0.67 41.68
C PRO A 148 -3.72 -1.19 41.29
N PHE A 149 -2.76 -1.14 42.23
CA PHE A 149 -1.39 -1.59 41.97
C PHE A 149 -1.29 -3.10 41.65
N SER A 150 -2.23 -3.90 42.16
CA SER A 150 -2.36 -5.33 41.83
C SER A 150 -2.44 -5.57 40.33
N ASP A 151 -3.19 -4.73 39.63
CA ASP A 151 -3.48 -4.88 38.21
C ASP A 151 -2.23 -4.55 37.39
N LEU A 152 -1.51 -3.48 37.77
CA LEU A 152 -0.22 -3.12 37.17
C LEU A 152 0.81 -4.24 37.35
N GLN A 153 0.89 -4.84 38.55
CA GLN A 153 1.78 -5.97 38.80
C GLN A 153 1.38 -7.20 37.99
N GLN A 154 0.08 -7.48 37.88
CA GLN A 154 -0.43 -8.59 37.09
C GLN A 154 -0.10 -8.43 35.60
N VAL A 155 -0.39 -7.26 35.01
CA VAL A 155 -0.08 -6.96 33.61
C VAL A 155 1.43 -7.05 33.35
N SER A 156 2.25 -6.53 34.27
CA SER A 156 3.71 -6.61 34.16
C SER A 156 4.22 -8.06 34.13
N ARG A 157 3.65 -8.94 34.98
CA ARG A 157 3.98 -10.38 34.98
C ARG A 157 3.56 -11.05 33.67
N ILE A 158 2.36 -10.74 33.18
CA ILE A 158 1.86 -11.28 31.90
C ILE A 158 2.78 -10.86 30.76
N ALA A 159 3.16 -9.58 30.70
CA ALA A 159 4.07 -9.06 29.67
C ALA A 159 5.45 -9.73 29.73
N ALA A 160 6.02 -9.89 30.92
CA ALA A 160 7.30 -10.59 31.09
C ALA A 160 7.24 -12.07 30.68
N TYR A 161 6.14 -12.75 30.98
CA TYR A 161 5.92 -14.12 30.57
C TYR A 161 5.78 -14.25 29.05
N ALA A 162 4.99 -13.39 28.42
CA ALA A 162 4.85 -13.34 26.96
C ALA A 162 6.20 -13.07 26.28
N PHE A 163 6.97 -12.10 26.80
CA PHE A 163 8.32 -11.81 26.30
C PHE A 163 9.26 -13.01 26.43
N SER A 164 9.19 -13.73 27.55
CA SER A 164 10.00 -14.94 27.77
C SER A 164 9.64 -16.06 26.77
N ALA A 165 8.36 -16.19 26.40
CA ALA A 165 7.92 -17.17 25.42
C ALA A 165 8.48 -16.90 24.01
N LEU A 166 8.76 -15.63 23.66
CA LEU A 166 9.38 -15.29 22.37
C LEU A 166 10.76 -15.95 22.19
N SER A 167 11.48 -16.25 23.27
CA SER A 167 12.76 -16.97 23.20
C SER A 167 12.64 -18.39 22.66
N GLN A 168 11.44 -18.98 22.69
CA GLN A 168 11.15 -20.30 22.12
C GLN A 168 10.90 -20.23 20.61
N ILE A 169 10.76 -19.03 20.03
CA ILE A 169 10.70 -18.84 18.58
C ILE A 169 12.15 -18.90 18.05
N ARG A 170 12.66 -20.13 17.96
CA ARG A 170 13.98 -20.45 17.42
C ARG A 170 13.93 -21.79 16.70
N VAL A 171 14.88 -22.01 15.81
CA VAL A 171 15.06 -23.33 15.18
C VAL A 171 15.96 -24.15 16.08
N ASP A 172 15.46 -25.27 16.59
CA ASP A 172 16.29 -26.26 17.29
C ASP A 172 17.13 -27.03 16.26
N ALA A 173 18.45 -26.91 16.34
CA ALA A 173 19.37 -27.59 15.44
C ALA A 173 19.34 -29.11 15.70
N LYS A 174 19.00 -29.89 14.66
CA LYS A 174 18.95 -31.37 14.73
C LYS A 174 20.14 -32.03 14.06
N GLU A 175 20.51 -31.56 12.87
CA GLU A 175 21.58 -32.12 12.04
C GLU A 175 22.40 -30.98 11.43
N GLU A 176 23.64 -31.28 11.05
CA GLU A 176 24.51 -30.31 10.40
C GLU A 176 24.04 -30.10 8.95
N LEU A 177 23.72 -28.85 8.60
CA LEU A 177 23.27 -28.51 7.24
C LEU A 177 24.43 -28.41 6.24
N VAL A 178 25.67 -28.35 6.73
CA VAL A 178 26.88 -28.16 5.91
C VAL A 178 27.96 -29.10 6.42
N VAL A 179 28.30 -30.13 5.65
CA VAL A 179 29.43 -31.03 5.96
C VAL A 179 30.65 -30.67 5.14
N GLN A 180 31.81 -30.64 5.78
CA GLN A 180 33.08 -30.42 5.10
C GLN A 180 33.67 -31.76 4.62
N PHE A 181 33.77 -31.90 3.31
CA PHE A 181 34.45 -33.04 2.71
C PHE A 181 35.96 -32.80 2.72
N GLY A 182 36.66 -33.46 3.64
CA GLY A 182 38.13 -33.58 3.63
C GLY A 182 38.55 -34.92 3.02
N ILE A 183 39.64 -34.91 2.24
CA ILE A 183 40.29 -36.14 1.74
C ILE A 183 41.20 -36.66 2.86
N PRO A 184 41.23 -37.98 3.14
CA PRO A 184 42.07 -38.58 4.19
C PRO A 184 43.57 -38.36 4.00
#